data_AF-A0A348YJQ3-F1
#
_entry.id   AF-A0A348YJQ3-F1
#
_cell.length_a   1.000
_cell.length_b   1.000
_cell.length_c   1.000
_cell.angle_alpha   90.00
_cell.angle_beta   90.00
_cell.angle_gamma   90.00
#
_symmetry.space_group_name_H-M   'P 1'
#
loop_
_entity.id
_entity.type
_entity.pdbx_description
1 polymer ?
#
loop_
_entity_poly.entity_id
_entity_poly.type
_entity_poly.pdbx_seq_one_letter_code
_entity_poly.pdbx_strand_id
1 'polypeptide(L)'
;MSESAKKISDKEKKIQNVLAAFFSRCGVPYSDVTYGSFFEEDATVTFSTLWSFRIEIKDKPIVNIASTDEFMTASAMSIFTDSASRELRASKAEKEEFINRLKTLSIKDLHYLTQKKNVINEKSAVGKVRKNNVPTKNKVCPDCGGKGITVCAVCGGTDPNCKVCGGKGKSKCGTCGGHGKITEKNILSDLPDNAPIERSILYIAEGTDEFSLSVPKHDGVPELELTEEERSSVFNDAKFEQSSAEYVSENQYRITFTGTIKLYRQTIVVKDSHVDENGNTDGTEDVIVYNAVGEKMRPVNRPPILDTIFANEAAIINFSVRSDHRHDQEQKIACCDIIASKAILTKTLRVAGPAYSKEIVETAKKYSMSVEDLMDDELVRGDPQLRIAREECRRHQIDDVTQALKDEASNFVSDDFARTLARDLVDFLPILDRINPKSKTIWGYGSIVTWSIVFVALIIF
;
A
#
# COMPACT_ATOMS: atom_id res chain seq x y z
N MET A 1 3.41 -30.57 44.60
CA MET A 1 4.47 -30.80 43.60
C MET A 1 4.67 -29.49 42.87
N SER A 2 5.91 -29.00 42.85
CA SER A 2 6.28 -27.60 42.66
C SER A 2 6.20 -27.14 41.19
N GLU A 3 5.27 -26.24 40.89
CA GLU A 3 5.37 -25.37 39.72
C GLU A 3 6.43 -24.31 39.99
N SER A 4 7.55 -24.46 39.31
CA SER A 4 8.58 -23.45 39.15
C SER A 4 7.96 -22.20 38.54
N ALA A 5 7.86 -21.12 39.32
CA ALA A 5 7.56 -19.79 38.83
C ALA A 5 8.55 -19.45 37.70
N LYS A 6 8.08 -19.56 36.45
CA LYS A 6 8.85 -19.23 35.25
C LYS A 6 9.20 -17.74 35.38
N LYS A 7 10.49 -17.45 35.54
CA LYS A 7 10.98 -16.08 35.70
C LYS A 7 10.76 -15.35 34.38
N ILE A 8 9.64 -14.63 34.27
CA ILE A 8 9.26 -13.81 33.11
C ILE A 8 10.43 -12.89 32.77
N SER A 9 10.87 -12.91 31.51
CA SER A 9 11.96 -12.06 31.03
C SER A 9 11.62 -10.58 31.18
N ASP A 10 12.59 -9.72 31.50
CA ASP A 10 12.36 -8.27 31.56
C ASP A 10 11.86 -7.71 30.21
N LYS A 11 12.23 -8.37 29.11
CA LYS A 11 11.78 -8.04 27.75
C LYS A 11 10.31 -8.40 27.52
N GLU A 12 9.90 -9.57 27.98
CA GLU A 12 8.52 -10.05 27.93
C GLU A 12 7.60 -9.11 28.73
N LYS A 13 7.98 -8.74 29.96
CA LYS A 13 7.23 -7.76 30.77
C LYS A 13 7.10 -6.41 30.08
N LYS A 14 8.16 -5.94 29.42
CA LYS A 14 8.14 -4.66 28.72
C LYS A 14 7.13 -4.66 27.57
N ILE A 15 7.10 -5.74 26.78
CA ILE A 15 6.13 -5.89 25.67
C ILE A 15 4.71 -6.00 26.22
N GLN A 16 4.49 -6.83 27.24
CA GLN A 16 3.18 -6.96 27.88
C GLN A 16 2.70 -5.63 28.47
N ASN A 17 3.58 -4.81 29.07
CA ASN A 17 3.22 -3.48 29.57
C ASN A 17 2.80 -2.51 28.44
N VAL A 18 3.48 -2.56 27.28
CA VAL A 18 3.12 -1.75 26.12
C VAL A 18 1.74 -2.16 25.58
N LEU A 19 1.49 -3.47 25.46
CA LEU A 19 0.20 -4.01 25.02
C LEU A 19 -0.90 -3.69 26.03
N ALA A 20 -0.65 -3.87 27.33
CA ALA A 20 -1.59 -3.55 28.41
C ALA A 20 -1.98 -2.07 28.40
N ALA A 21 -1.00 -1.17 28.25
CA ALA A 21 -1.25 0.27 28.15
C ALA A 21 -2.06 0.62 26.88
N PHE A 22 -1.78 -0.05 25.76
CA PHE A 22 -2.55 0.10 24.52
C PHE A 22 -4.01 -0.34 24.70
N PHE A 23 -4.24 -1.56 25.19
CA PHE A 23 -5.58 -2.10 25.44
C PHE A 23 -6.39 -1.24 26.40
N SER A 24 -5.75 -0.78 27.48
CA SER A 24 -6.38 0.15 28.44
C SER A 24 -6.78 1.47 27.78
N ARG A 25 -5.93 2.04 26.91
CA ARG A 25 -6.24 3.27 26.16
C ARG A 25 -7.41 3.08 25.18
N CYS A 26 -7.57 1.89 24.64
CA CYS A 26 -8.68 1.55 23.74
C CYS A 26 -9.99 1.25 24.50
N GLY A 27 -9.93 1.02 25.82
CA GLY A 27 -11.09 0.63 26.63
C GLY A 27 -11.38 -0.87 26.59
N VAL A 28 -10.36 -1.70 26.34
CA VAL A 28 -10.45 -3.16 26.37
C VAL A 28 -10.23 -3.65 27.81
N PRO A 29 -11.15 -4.42 28.40
CA PRO A 29 -10.96 -5.02 29.72
C PRO A 29 -9.77 -5.97 29.76
N TYR A 30 -9.00 -5.94 30.85
CA TYR A 30 -7.86 -6.85 31.04
C TYR A 30 -8.28 -8.33 31.13
N SER A 31 -9.54 -8.62 31.46
CA SER A 31 -10.11 -9.97 31.53
C SER A 31 -10.23 -10.67 30.16
N ASP A 32 -10.25 -9.86 29.10
CA ASP A 32 -10.61 -10.28 27.75
C ASP A 32 -9.36 -10.58 26.92
N VAL A 33 -8.18 -10.31 27.47
CA VAL A 33 -6.88 -10.53 26.84
C VAL A 33 -6.05 -11.49 27.67
N THR A 34 -5.60 -12.58 27.06
CA THR A 34 -4.65 -13.52 27.66
C THR A 34 -3.34 -13.51 26.87
N TYR A 35 -2.23 -13.39 27.58
CA TYR A 35 -0.89 -13.46 26.99
C TYR A 35 -0.43 -14.92 26.97
N GLY A 36 -0.11 -15.43 25.78
CA GLY A 36 0.44 -16.77 25.60
C GLY A 36 1.96 -16.79 25.59
N SER A 37 2.52 -17.69 24.78
CA SER A 37 3.96 -17.90 24.62
C SER A 37 4.71 -16.65 24.15
N PHE A 38 5.89 -16.45 24.73
CA PHE A 38 6.86 -15.43 24.34
C PHE A 38 8.08 -16.07 23.68
N PHE A 39 8.51 -15.49 22.56
CA PHE A 39 9.69 -15.94 21.81
C PHE A 39 10.68 -14.79 21.65
N GLU A 40 11.95 -15.05 21.98
CA GLU A 40 13.09 -14.16 21.72
C GLU A 40 14.08 -14.89 20.83
N GLU A 41 14.27 -14.38 19.61
CA GLU A 41 14.94 -15.12 18.54
C GLU A 41 15.77 -14.22 17.64
N ASP A 42 16.71 -14.82 16.92
CA ASP A 42 17.48 -14.17 15.87
C ASP A 42 16.83 -14.44 14.52
N ALA A 43 16.36 -13.38 13.87
CA ALA A 43 15.88 -13.43 12.50
C ALA A 43 17.02 -13.06 11.54
N THR A 44 17.10 -13.76 10.41
CA THR A 44 18.13 -13.55 9.39
C THR A 44 17.57 -12.64 8.32
N VAL A 45 18.21 -11.48 8.13
CA VAL A 45 17.89 -10.53 7.07
C VAL A 45 18.85 -10.75 5.92
N THR A 46 18.34 -11.03 4.72
CA THR A 46 19.15 -11.18 3.52
C THR A 46 18.83 -10.06 2.54
N PHE A 47 19.86 -9.37 2.09
CA PHE A 47 19.76 -8.43 0.99
C PHE A 47 20.67 -8.91 -0.14
N SER A 48 20.15 -9.04 -1.34
CA SER A 48 20.94 -9.46 -2.49
C SER A 48 20.74 -8.52 -3.67
N THR A 49 21.80 -8.30 -4.45
CA THR A 49 21.73 -7.61 -5.72
C THR A 49 22.21 -8.55 -6.82
N LEU A 50 21.43 -8.65 -7.89
CA LEU A 50 21.73 -9.41 -9.09
C LEU A 50 21.97 -8.44 -10.24
N TRP A 51 23.19 -8.46 -10.78
CA TRP A 51 23.63 -7.60 -11.86
C TRP A 51 23.69 -8.38 -13.16
N SER A 52 22.97 -7.91 -14.18
CA SER A 52 22.95 -8.49 -15.51
C SER A 52 23.69 -7.59 -16.50
N PHE A 53 24.63 -8.17 -17.23
CA PHE A 53 25.47 -7.48 -18.21
C PHE A 53 24.98 -7.77 -19.63
N ARG A 54 24.69 -6.74 -20.42
CA ARG A 54 24.23 -6.92 -21.80
C ARG A 54 24.60 -5.78 -22.73
N ILE A 55 24.48 -6.03 -24.03
CA ILE A 55 24.63 -5.01 -25.07
C ILE A 55 23.26 -4.43 -25.41
N GLU A 56 23.21 -3.11 -25.51
CA GLU A 56 22.05 -2.38 -26.00
C GLU A 56 22.44 -1.44 -27.14
N ILE A 57 21.60 -1.36 -28.16
CA ILE A 57 21.81 -0.48 -29.31
C ILE A 57 20.77 0.64 -29.22
N LYS A 58 21.25 1.88 -29.33
CA LYS A 58 20.42 3.09 -29.29
C LYS A 58 20.72 3.95 -30.51
N ASP A 59 19.67 4.31 -31.24
CA ASP A 59 19.76 5.13 -32.45
C ASP A 59 19.11 6.49 -32.21
N LYS A 60 19.78 7.56 -32.65
CA LYS A 60 19.31 8.94 -32.57
C LYS A 60 19.38 9.60 -33.95
N PRO A 61 18.28 10.20 -34.45
CA PRO A 61 18.26 10.83 -35.77
C PRO A 61 19.01 12.16 -35.77
N ILE A 62 19.70 12.45 -36.87
CA ILE A 62 20.40 13.72 -37.09
C ILE A 62 19.53 14.59 -37.99
N VAL A 63 19.11 15.75 -37.47
CA VAL A 63 18.15 16.64 -38.13
C VAL A 63 18.83 17.78 -38.91
N ASN A 64 20.04 18.17 -38.51
CA ASN A 64 20.83 19.23 -39.16
C ASN A 64 22.09 18.62 -39.76
N ILE A 65 22.16 18.57 -41.09
CA ILE A 65 23.25 17.97 -41.84
C ILE A 65 23.96 19.08 -42.62
N ALA A 66 25.28 19.24 -42.44
CA ALA A 66 26.07 20.08 -43.33
C ALA A 66 26.36 19.30 -44.63
N SER A 67 26.38 19.98 -45.78
CA SER A 67 26.54 19.34 -47.09
C SER A 67 27.89 18.63 -47.32
N THR A 68 28.82 18.75 -46.36
CA THR A 68 30.19 18.21 -46.40
C THR A 68 30.40 17.02 -45.47
N ASP A 69 29.37 16.57 -44.73
CA ASP A 69 29.53 15.50 -43.76
C ASP A 69 29.57 14.13 -44.47
N GLU A 70 30.73 13.46 -44.43
CA GLU A 70 30.88 12.08 -44.87
C GLU A 70 30.28 11.12 -43.84
N PHE A 71 29.20 10.43 -44.22
CA PHE A 71 28.51 9.45 -43.37
C PHE A 71 28.88 8.02 -43.76
N MET A 72 29.00 7.12 -42.77
CA MET A 72 29.13 5.69 -43.04
C MET A 72 27.91 5.17 -43.82
N THR A 73 28.14 4.26 -44.77
CA THR A 73 27.07 3.57 -45.49
C THR A 73 26.31 2.63 -44.54
N ALA A 74 25.08 2.25 -44.90
CA ALA A 74 24.30 1.31 -44.09
C ALA A 74 24.97 -0.05 -43.89
N SER A 75 25.70 -0.54 -44.90
CA SER A 75 26.49 -1.77 -44.79
C SER A 75 27.64 -1.61 -43.80
N ALA A 76 28.36 -0.48 -43.87
CA ALA A 76 29.44 -0.17 -42.93
C ALA A 76 28.91 0.00 -41.50
N MET A 77 27.72 0.59 -41.32
CA MET A 77 27.07 0.73 -40.02
C MET A 77 26.67 -0.64 -39.42
N SER A 78 26.22 -1.59 -40.24
CA SER A 78 25.96 -2.97 -39.79
C SER A 78 27.26 -3.66 -39.33
N ILE A 79 28.33 -3.55 -40.11
CA ILE A 79 29.65 -4.10 -39.76
C ILE A 79 30.17 -3.48 -38.46
N PHE A 80 30.06 -2.16 -38.32
CA PHE A 80 30.37 -1.46 -37.08
C PHE A 80 29.57 -2.05 -35.92
N THR A 81 28.25 -2.24 -36.10
CA THR A 81 27.36 -2.77 -35.07
C THR A 81 27.83 -4.14 -34.56
N ASP A 82 28.14 -5.05 -35.48
CA ASP A 82 28.58 -6.40 -35.14
C ASP A 82 30.00 -6.45 -34.58
N SER A 83 30.90 -5.59 -35.08
CA SER A 83 32.28 -5.51 -34.61
C SER A 83 32.34 -4.94 -33.20
N ALA A 84 31.72 -3.78 -32.98
CA ALA A 84 31.71 -3.11 -31.68
C ALA A 84 30.94 -3.93 -30.63
N SER A 85 29.84 -4.60 -31.00
CA SER A 85 29.13 -5.51 -30.07
C SER A 85 30.00 -6.69 -29.64
N ARG A 86 30.82 -7.25 -30.54
CA ARG A 86 31.75 -8.34 -30.20
C ARG A 86 32.88 -7.85 -29.30
N GLU A 87 33.46 -6.71 -29.64
CA GLU A 87 34.54 -6.11 -28.85
C GLU A 87 34.08 -5.76 -27.43
N LEU A 88 32.92 -5.13 -27.29
CA LEU A 88 32.34 -4.79 -25.98
C LEU A 88 32.02 -6.04 -25.15
N ARG A 89 31.53 -7.13 -25.77
CA ARG A 89 31.33 -8.41 -25.05
C ARG A 89 32.64 -9.06 -24.61
N ALA A 90 33.72 -8.85 -25.37
CA ALA A 90 35.04 -9.36 -25.03
C ALA A 90 35.79 -8.51 -23.99
N SER A 91 35.26 -7.33 -23.64
CA SER A 91 35.86 -6.39 -22.68
C SER A 91 35.72 -6.88 -21.23
N LYS A 92 36.52 -7.88 -20.86
CA LYS A 92 36.55 -8.45 -19.50
C LYS A 92 37.04 -7.43 -18.46
N ALA A 93 38.02 -6.60 -18.82
CA ALA A 93 38.64 -5.65 -17.89
C ALA A 93 37.63 -4.62 -17.36
N GLU A 94 36.84 -3.99 -18.23
CA GLU A 94 35.86 -2.97 -17.82
C GLU A 94 34.71 -3.57 -16.99
N LYS A 95 34.30 -4.78 -17.35
CA LYS A 95 33.33 -5.55 -16.56
C LYS A 95 33.87 -5.86 -15.16
N GLU A 96 35.11 -6.33 -15.07
CA GLU A 96 35.78 -6.64 -13.80
C GLU A 96 35.99 -5.39 -12.96
N GLU A 97 36.33 -4.25 -13.57
CA GLU A 97 36.43 -2.96 -12.90
C GLU A 97 35.08 -2.54 -12.30
N PHE A 98 33.99 -2.64 -13.06
CA PHE A 98 32.66 -2.36 -12.57
C PHE A 98 32.28 -3.28 -11.40
N ILE A 99 32.55 -4.59 -11.52
CA ILE A 99 32.29 -5.56 -10.45
C ILE A 99 33.12 -5.27 -9.20
N ASN A 100 34.39 -4.89 -9.35
CA ASN A 100 35.25 -4.53 -8.23
C ASN A 100 34.75 -3.27 -7.53
N ARG A 101 34.19 -2.31 -8.27
CA ARG A 101 33.48 -1.16 -7.68
C ARG A 101 32.24 -1.60 -6.90
N LEU A 102 31.43 -2.52 -7.43
CA LEU A 102 30.25 -3.01 -6.70
C LEU A 102 30.61 -3.61 -5.33
N LYS A 103 31.72 -4.35 -5.24
CA LYS A 103 32.19 -4.97 -3.98
C LYS A 103 32.59 -3.97 -2.90
N THR A 104 32.93 -2.73 -3.24
CA THR A 104 33.39 -1.72 -2.28
C THR A 104 32.30 -0.74 -1.86
N LEU A 105 31.14 -0.80 -2.51
CA LEU A 105 30.03 0.11 -2.23
C LEU A 105 29.23 -0.31 -1.00
N SER A 106 28.64 0.68 -0.35
CA SER A 106 27.68 0.43 0.71
C SER A 106 26.38 -0.17 0.15
N ILE A 107 25.61 -0.84 0.99
CA ILE A 107 24.34 -1.44 0.57
C ILE A 107 23.35 -0.38 0.06
N LYS A 108 23.36 0.83 0.64
CA LYS A 108 22.54 1.96 0.19
C LYS A 108 22.94 2.42 -1.22
N ASP A 109 24.23 2.49 -1.50
CA ASP A 109 24.73 2.84 -2.83
C ASP A 109 24.42 1.75 -3.84
N LEU A 110 24.53 0.48 -3.46
CA LEU A 110 24.15 -0.65 -4.31
C LEU A 110 22.66 -0.59 -4.68
N HIS A 111 21.77 -0.43 -3.70
CA HIS A 111 20.34 -0.22 -3.91
C HIS A 111 20.04 0.99 -4.81
N TYR A 112 20.79 2.09 -4.63
CA TYR A 112 20.63 3.25 -5.51
C TYR A 112 21.06 2.98 -6.95
N LEU A 113 22.13 2.20 -7.15
CA LEU A 113 22.62 1.87 -8.49
C LEU A 113 21.73 0.85 -9.21
N THR A 114 21.03 -0.05 -8.50
CA THR A 114 20.08 -1.00 -9.13
C THR A 114 18.90 -0.27 -9.76
N GLN A 115 18.49 0.88 -9.20
CA GLN A 115 17.44 1.73 -9.77
C GLN A 115 17.87 2.48 -11.04
N LYS A 116 19.14 2.38 -11.43
CA LYS A 116 19.70 3.06 -12.61
C LYS A 116 20.21 2.07 -13.64
N LYS A 117 20.20 2.54 -14.88
CA LYS A 117 20.92 1.89 -15.96
C LYS A 117 22.36 2.40 -15.99
N ASN A 118 23.31 1.48 -15.79
CA ASN A 118 24.73 1.83 -15.69
C ASN A 118 25.42 1.51 -17.02
N VAL A 119 25.96 2.52 -17.68
CA VAL A 119 26.74 2.35 -18.91
C VAL A 119 28.20 2.10 -18.50
N ILE A 120 28.73 0.94 -18.86
CA ILE A 120 30.11 0.52 -18.59
C ILE A 120 31.03 1.07 -19.67
N ASN A 121 30.62 0.89 -20.93
CA ASN A 121 31.34 1.37 -22.10
C ASN A 121 30.34 1.69 -23.22
N GLU A 122 30.70 2.62 -24.08
CA GLU A 122 29.94 3.08 -25.22
C GLU A 122 30.84 3.19 -26.44
N LYS A 123 30.36 2.66 -27.57
CA LYS A 123 30.92 2.94 -28.89
C LYS A 123 29.85 3.59 -29.74
N SER A 124 30.16 4.75 -30.29
CA SER A 124 29.26 5.47 -31.17
C SER A 124 29.84 5.61 -32.57
N ALA A 125 28.95 5.62 -33.57
CA ALA A 125 29.29 5.95 -34.94
C ALA A 125 28.13 6.69 -35.59
N VAL A 126 28.47 7.50 -36.59
CA VAL A 126 27.49 8.24 -37.37
C VAL A 126 27.40 7.67 -38.78
N GLY A 127 26.19 7.40 -39.24
CA GLY A 127 25.99 6.82 -40.57
C GLY A 127 24.54 6.62 -40.93
N LYS A 128 24.33 6.05 -42.11
CA LYS A 128 23.01 5.82 -42.68
C LYS A 128 22.48 4.45 -42.23
N VAL A 129 21.17 4.32 -42.11
CA VAL A 129 20.51 3.04 -41.78
C VAL A 129 19.44 2.66 -42.78
N ARG A 130 19.26 1.35 -42.98
CA ARG A 130 18.17 0.82 -43.80
C ARG A 130 16.92 0.61 -42.97
N LYS A 131 15.77 0.98 -43.53
CA LYS A 131 14.45 0.86 -42.88
C LYS A 131 14.09 -0.58 -42.46
N ASN A 132 14.65 -1.59 -43.14
CA ASN A 132 14.22 -2.99 -43.00
C ASN A 132 14.98 -3.82 -41.95
N ASN A 133 15.94 -3.26 -41.22
CA ASN A 133 16.75 -3.99 -40.22
C ASN A 133 16.36 -3.70 -38.76
N VAL A 134 15.08 -3.41 -38.51
CA VAL A 134 14.62 -2.96 -37.20
C VAL A 134 13.78 -4.06 -36.54
N PRO A 135 14.27 -4.76 -35.50
CA PRO A 135 13.42 -5.61 -34.69
C PRO A 135 12.37 -4.75 -33.99
N THR A 136 11.10 -4.95 -34.32
CA THR A 136 10.00 -4.35 -33.59
C THR A 136 9.93 -5.00 -32.21
N LYS A 137 10.27 -4.24 -31.15
CA LYS A 137 10.04 -4.69 -29.78
C LYS A 137 8.55 -4.52 -29.46
N ASN A 138 7.90 -5.65 -29.19
CA ASN A 138 6.52 -5.65 -28.72
C ASN A 138 6.53 -5.57 -27.20
N LYS A 139 6.03 -4.47 -26.64
CA LYS A 139 5.83 -4.34 -25.19
C LYS A 139 4.41 -4.79 -24.83
N VAL A 140 4.26 -5.39 -23.66
CA VAL A 140 2.93 -5.70 -23.09
C VAL A 140 2.16 -4.39 -22.95
N CYS A 141 0.94 -4.36 -23.49
CA CYS A 141 0.10 -3.16 -23.42
C CYS A 141 -0.23 -2.87 -21.95
N PRO A 142 0.15 -1.69 -21.41
CA PRO A 142 -0.05 -1.37 -20.00
C PRO A 142 -1.54 -1.31 -19.64
N ASP A 143 -2.37 -0.80 -20.54
CA ASP A 143 -3.80 -0.57 -20.28
C ASP A 143 -4.65 -1.84 -20.24
N CYS A 144 -4.13 -2.97 -20.73
CA CYS A 144 -4.81 -4.26 -20.64
C CYS A 144 -3.94 -5.38 -20.06
N GLY A 145 -2.75 -5.05 -19.56
CA GLY A 145 -1.79 -6.00 -18.99
C GLY A 145 -1.50 -7.21 -19.90
N GLY A 146 -1.49 -7.04 -21.22
CA GLY A 146 -1.24 -8.15 -22.15
C GLY A 146 -2.47 -8.86 -22.72
N LYS A 147 -3.67 -8.59 -22.18
CA LYS A 147 -4.87 -9.38 -22.49
C LYS A 147 -5.57 -8.98 -23.79
N GLY A 148 -5.31 -7.77 -24.30
CA GLY A 148 -5.95 -7.22 -25.50
C GLY A 148 -7.40 -6.77 -25.30
N ILE A 149 -7.98 -7.04 -24.15
CA ILE A 149 -9.35 -6.70 -23.79
C ILE A 149 -9.37 -5.92 -22.48
N THR A 150 -10.24 -4.91 -22.42
CA THR A 150 -10.53 -4.13 -21.21
C THR A 150 -11.99 -4.30 -20.85
N VAL A 151 -12.33 -4.06 -19.59
CA VAL A 151 -13.73 -3.98 -19.16
C VAL A 151 -14.39 -2.82 -19.91
N CYS A 152 -15.63 -3.01 -20.38
CA CYS A 152 -16.33 -1.98 -21.14
C CYS A 152 -16.44 -0.71 -20.29
N ALA A 153 -15.80 0.37 -20.73
CA ALA A 153 -15.76 1.62 -19.97
C ALA A 153 -17.14 2.27 -19.79
N VAL A 154 -18.11 1.91 -20.64
CA VAL A 154 -19.46 2.49 -20.63
C VAL A 154 -20.40 1.74 -19.69
N CYS A 155 -20.29 0.42 -19.58
CA CYS A 155 -21.17 -0.36 -18.69
C CYS A 155 -20.46 -1.03 -17.51
N GLY A 156 -19.15 -0.86 -17.34
CA GLY A 156 -18.40 -1.50 -16.26
C GLY A 156 -18.43 -3.04 -16.29
N GLY A 157 -18.92 -3.64 -17.38
CA GLY A 157 -19.08 -5.09 -17.50
C GLY A 157 -20.43 -5.66 -17.09
N THR A 158 -21.40 -4.83 -16.68
CA THR A 158 -22.64 -5.28 -16.03
C THR A 158 -23.88 -5.22 -16.91
N ASP A 159 -23.89 -4.44 -17.99
CA ASP A 159 -25.07 -4.29 -18.86
C ASP A 159 -25.06 -5.29 -20.05
N PRO A 160 -25.97 -6.30 -20.06
CA PRO A 160 -26.09 -7.31 -21.12
C PRO A 160 -26.67 -6.75 -22.43
N ASN A 161 -27.18 -5.52 -22.45
CA ASN A 161 -27.70 -4.86 -23.65
C ASN A 161 -26.82 -3.68 -24.10
N CYS A 162 -25.63 -3.53 -23.52
CA CYS A 162 -24.74 -2.41 -23.83
C CYS A 162 -24.38 -2.39 -25.32
N LYS A 163 -24.78 -1.32 -26.02
CA LYS A 163 -24.53 -1.13 -27.46
C LYS A 163 -23.03 -1.06 -27.82
N VAL A 164 -22.18 -0.72 -26.85
CA VAL A 164 -20.74 -0.52 -27.05
C VAL A 164 -19.96 -1.83 -26.95
N CYS A 165 -20.31 -2.75 -26.05
CA CYS A 165 -19.71 -4.09 -25.97
C CYS A 165 -20.60 -5.21 -26.51
N GLY A 166 -21.80 -4.89 -27.02
CA GLY A 166 -22.80 -5.87 -27.47
C GLY A 166 -23.18 -6.87 -26.39
N GLY A 167 -23.30 -6.41 -25.14
CA GLY A 167 -23.64 -7.26 -23.98
C GLY A 167 -22.52 -8.14 -23.43
N LYS A 168 -21.31 -8.11 -24.00
CA LYS A 168 -20.20 -8.99 -23.60
C LYS A 168 -19.44 -8.56 -22.35
N GLY A 169 -19.75 -7.38 -21.81
CA GLY A 169 -19.07 -6.75 -20.67
C GLY A 169 -17.59 -6.38 -20.88
N LYS A 170 -17.00 -6.75 -22.03
CA LYS A 170 -15.59 -6.52 -22.38
C LYS A 170 -15.48 -5.90 -23.77
N SER A 171 -14.57 -4.95 -23.92
CA SER A 171 -14.25 -4.28 -25.19
C SER A 171 -12.80 -4.55 -25.59
N LYS A 172 -12.50 -4.44 -26.88
CA LYS A 172 -11.10 -4.40 -27.32
C LYS A 172 -10.41 -3.23 -26.65
N CYS A 173 -9.20 -3.46 -26.14
CA CYS A 173 -8.37 -2.40 -25.58
C CYS A 173 -8.07 -1.38 -26.68
N GLY A 174 -8.48 -0.12 -26.49
CA GLY A 174 -8.28 0.95 -27.48
C GLY A 174 -6.81 1.20 -27.80
N THR A 175 -5.94 1.07 -26.79
CA THR A 175 -4.50 1.37 -26.88
C THR A 175 -3.71 0.36 -27.70
N CYS A 176 -4.12 -0.91 -27.70
CA CYS A 176 -3.47 -1.97 -28.50
C CYS A 176 -4.38 -2.55 -29.59
N GLY A 177 -5.55 -1.97 -29.84
CA GLY A 177 -6.51 -2.43 -30.85
C GLY A 177 -7.03 -3.86 -30.68
N GLY A 178 -6.85 -4.49 -29.51
CA GLY A 178 -7.19 -5.89 -29.30
C GLY A 178 -6.01 -6.86 -29.21
N HIS A 179 -4.77 -6.41 -29.47
CA HIS A 179 -3.62 -7.31 -29.65
C HIS A 179 -2.87 -7.65 -28.36
N GLY A 180 -3.14 -6.97 -27.25
CA GLY A 180 -2.48 -7.17 -25.96
C GLY A 180 -1.03 -6.68 -25.91
N LYS A 181 -0.44 -6.37 -27.05
CA LYS A 181 0.91 -5.81 -27.16
C LYS A 181 0.83 -4.51 -27.94
N ILE A 182 1.61 -3.54 -27.50
CA ILE A 182 1.88 -2.31 -28.24
C ILE A 182 3.25 -2.45 -28.88
N THR A 183 3.34 -2.16 -30.17
CA THR A 183 4.62 -2.05 -30.84
C THR A 183 5.28 -0.79 -30.33
N GLU A 184 6.43 -0.89 -29.66
CA GLU A 184 7.22 0.31 -29.40
C GLU A 184 7.57 0.92 -30.76
N LYS A 185 7.19 2.18 -30.97
CA LYS A 185 7.64 2.95 -32.12
C LYS A 185 9.15 3.00 -32.04
N ASN A 186 9.82 2.19 -32.84
CA ASN A 186 11.24 2.34 -33.01
C ASN A 186 11.43 3.65 -33.76
N ILE A 187 12.25 4.57 -33.25
CA ILE A 187 12.54 5.85 -33.89
C ILE A 187 12.94 5.67 -35.37
N LEU A 188 13.51 4.51 -35.73
CA LEU A 188 13.87 4.14 -37.09
C LEU A 188 12.69 3.86 -38.03
N SER A 189 11.50 3.48 -37.54
CA SER A 189 10.33 3.18 -38.40
C SER A 189 9.76 4.43 -39.08
N ASP A 190 9.95 5.58 -38.44
CA ASP A 190 9.43 6.87 -38.87
C ASP A 190 10.45 7.66 -39.71
N LEU A 191 11.67 7.12 -39.89
CA LEU A 191 12.73 7.74 -40.68
C LEU A 191 12.70 7.29 -42.17
N PRO A 192 13.09 8.18 -43.10
CA PRO A 192 13.30 7.79 -44.50
C PRO A 192 14.45 6.80 -44.63
N ASP A 193 14.45 5.99 -45.69
CA ASP A 193 15.53 5.03 -45.94
C ASP A 193 16.86 5.78 -46.15
N ASN A 194 17.94 5.26 -45.58
CA ASN A 194 19.25 5.92 -45.52
C ASN A 194 19.28 7.25 -44.76
N ALA A 195 18.34 7.48 -43.83
CA ALA A 195 18.43 8.59 -42.88
C ALA A 195 19.76 8.52 -42.08
N PRO A 196 20.44 9.66 -41.88
CA PRO A 196 21.61 9.70 -41.03
C PRO A 196 21.18 9.62 -39.56
N ILE A 197 21.85 8.72 -38.85
CA ILE A 197 21.68 8.53 -37.42
C ILE A 197 23.04 8.53 -36.73
N GLU A 198 23.01 8.88 -35.46
CA GLU A 198 24.03 8.55 -34.49
C GLU A 198 23.62 7.24 -33.81
N ARG A 199 24.41 6.18 -33.98
CA ARG A 199 24.21 4.88 -33.33
C ARG A 199 25.18 4.73 -32.19
N SER A 200 24.66 4.53 -30.99
CA SER A 200 25.41 4.16 -29.79
C SER A 200 25.19 2.70 -29.44
N ILE A 201 26.27 1.96 -29.27
CA ILE A 201 26.29 0.59 -28.76
C ILE A 201 26.83 0.64 -27.34
N LEU A 202 25.96 0.33 -26.40
CA LEU A 202 26.19 0.47 -24.97
C LEU A 202 26.42 -0.93 -24.39
N TYR A 203 27.52 -1.09 -23.67
CA TYR A 203 27.66 -2.19 -22.73
C TYR A 203 27.15 -1.73 -21.37
N ILE A 204 26.08 -2.37 -20.89
CA ILE A 204 25.34 -1.91 -19.72
C ILE A 204 25.32 -2.97 -18.63
N ALA A 205 25.24 -2.49 -17.39
CA ALA A 205 24.89 -3.25 -16.21
C ALA A 205 23.55 -2.75 -15.66
N GLU A 206 22.62 -3.68 -15.50
CA GLU A 206 21.34 -3.46 -14.83
C GLU A 206 21.28 -4.34 -13.59
N GLY A 207 20.96 -3.73 -12.46
CA GLY A 207 20.83 -4.42 -11.18
C GLY A 207 19.38 -4.61 -10.80
N THR A 208 19.06 -5.74 -10.19
CA THR A 208 17.82 -5.94 -9.43
C THR A 208 18.20 -6.29 -8.01
N ASP A 209 17.51 -5.72 -7.03
CA ASP A 209 17.69 -6.04 -5.63
C ASP A 209 16.53 -6.86 -5.07
N GLU A 210 16.84 -7.65 -4.06
CA GLU A 210 15.90 -8.52 -3.37
C GLU A 210 16.17 -8.44 -1.86
N PHE A 211 15.11 -8.27 -1.09
CA PHE A 211 15.14 -8.27 0.37
C PHE A 211 14.28 -9.41 0.89
N SER A 212 14.83 -10.21 1.81
CA SER A 212 14.08 -11.26 2.51
C SER A 212 14.40 -11.28 3.99
N LEU A 213 13.37 -11.55 4.79
CA LEU A 213 13.48 -11.80 6.22
C LEU A 213 13.13 -13.27 6.47
N SER A 214 14.08 -14.03 6.99
CA SER A 214 13.87 -15.41 7.42
C SER A 214 13.71 -15.45 8.93
N VAL A 215 12.56 -15.95 9.37
CA VAL A 215 12.19 -16.07 10.78
C VAL A 215 12.02 -17.55 11.12
N PRO A 216 12.46 -18.02 12.30
CA PRO A 216 12.17 -19.38 12.76
C PRO A 216 10.65 -19.67 12.75
N LYS A 217 10.26 -20.86 12.30
CA LYS A 217 8.84 -21.26 12.29
C LYS A 217 8.47 -21.89 13.63
N HIS A 218 7.29 -21.53 14.15
CA HIS A 218 6.67 -22.16 15.31
C HIS A 218 5.26 -22.61 14.96
N ASP A 219 4.83 -23.73 15.54
CA ASP A 219 3.48 -24.25 15.34
C ASP A 219 2.45 -23.26 15.88
N GLY A 220 1.43 -22.95 15.07
CA GLY A 220 0.35 -22.02 15.43
C GLY A 220 0.73 -20.53 15.41
N VAL A 221 1.95 -20.16 15.01
CA VAL A 221 2.37 -18.76 14.83
C VAL A 221 2.37 -18.40 13.34
N PRO A 222 1.61 -17.38 12.89
CA PRO A 222 1.58 -16.96 11.51
C PRO A 222 2.94 -16.44 11.02
N GLU A 223 3.15 -16.51 9.70
CA GLU A 223 4.37 -16.02 9.06
C GLU A 223 4.44 -14.48 9.11
N LEU A 224 5.64 -13.94 9.34
CA LEU A 224 5.85 -12.51 9.48
C LEU A 224 6.01 -11.86 8.10
N GLU A 225 4.96 -11.21 7.63
CA GLU A 225 5.00 -10.35 6.45
C GLU A 225 5.23 -8.89 6.83
N LEU A 226 6.20 -8.23 6.19
CA LEU A 226 6.53 -6.82 6.45
C LEU A 226 6.06 -5.91 5.32
N THR A 227 5.50 -4.76 5.70
CA THR A 227 5.25 -3.64 4.79
C THR A 227 6.56 -3.01 4.31
N GLU A 228 6.53 -2.23 3.22
CA GLU A 228 7.73 -1.56 2.67
C GLU A 228 8.39 -0.58 3.67
N GLU A 229 7.59 0.11 4.48
CA GLU A 229 8.08 0.99 5.54
C GLU A 229 8.82 0.22 6.63
N GLU A 230 8.26 -0.93 7.03
CA GLU A 230 8.86 -1.81 8.03
C GLU A 230 10.11 -2.50 7.51
N ARG A 231 10.12 -2.92 6.24
CA ARG A 231 11.32 -3.43 5.55
C ARG A 231 12.44 -2.42 5.61
N SER A 232 12.15 -1.16 5.31
CA SER A 232 13.12 -0.06 5.40
C SER A 232 13.65 0.13 6.83
N SER A 233 12.79 0.01 7.84
CA SER A 233 13.20 0.09 9.24
C SER A 233 14.09 -1.10 9.65
N VAL A 234 13.69 -2.34 9.31
CA VAL A 234 14.45 -3.56 9.61
C VAL A 234 15.81 -3.53 8.92
N PHE A 235 15.84 -3.10 7.65
CA PHE A 235 17.05 -2.96 6.87
C PHE A 235 18.04 -1.96 7.51
N ASN A 236 17.57 -0.83 8.05
CA ASN A 236 18.46 0.12 8.72
C ASN A 236 18.98 -0.36 10.08
N ASP A 237 18.24 -1.26 10.75
CA ASP A 237 18.61 -1.79 12.07
C ASP A 237 19.51 -3.03 11.99
N ALA A 238 19.42 -3.78 10.88
CA ALA A 238 20.22 -4.97 10.66
C ALA A 238 21.70 -4.62 10.48
N LYS A 239 22.57 -5.32 11.21
CA LYS A 239 24.01 -5.28 10.99
C LYS A 239 24.36 -6.26 9.89
N PHE A 240 24.48 -5.76 8.68
CA PHE A 240 24.81 -6.59 7.52
C PHE A 240 26.32 -6.84 7.41
N GLU A 241 26.65 -8.08 7.09
CA GLU A 241 27.97 -8.49 6.63
C GLU A 241 27.83 -9.06 5.22
N GLN A 242 28.82 -8.84 4.37
CA GLN A 242 28.82 -9.43 3.03
C GLN A 242 29.00 -10.94 3.16
N SER A 243 27.98 -11.71 2.77
CA SER A 243 27.98 -13.17 2.88
C SER A 243 28.64 -13.82 1.67
N SER A 244 28.35 -13.31 0.47
CA SER A 244 28.88 -13.84 -0.77
C SER A 244 28.90 -12.79 -1.88
N ALA A 245 29.82 -12.96 -2.83
CA ALA A 245 29.91 -12.12 -4.01
C ALA A 245 30.49 -12.94 -5.18
N GLU A 246 29.63 -13.45 -6.04
CA GLU A 246 29.95 -14.52 -7.00
C GLU A 246 29.28 -14.36 -8.37
N TYR A 247 29.83 -15.03 -9.37
CA TYR A 247 29.20 -15.14 -10.69
C TYR A 247 28.14 -16.24 -10.66
N VAL A 248 26.90 -15.86 -10.94
CA VAL A 248 25.80 -16.84 -11.13
C VAL A 248 25.89 -17.45 -12.53
N SER A 249 26.29 -16.64 -13.51
CA SER A 249 26.56 -17.06 -14.89
C SER A 249 27.60 -16.13 -15.52
N GLU A 250 28.00 -16.42 -16.76
CA GLU A 250 28.97 -15.58 -17.47
C GLU A 250 28.55 -14.10 -17.52
N ASN A 251 27.25 -13.80 -17.64
CA ASN A 251 26.76 -12.41 -17.72
C ASN A 251 25.95 -11.97 -16.50
N GLN A 252 26.06 -12.68 -15.39
CA GLN A 252 25.35 -12.33 -14.15
C GLN A 252 26.25 -12.41 -12.93
N TYR A 253 26.20 -11.37 -12.11
CA TYR A 253 26.98 -11.26 -10.88
C TYR A 253 26.05 -10.99 -9.70
N ARG A 254 26.19 -11.74 -8.61
CA ARG A 254 25.37 -11.59 -7.41
C ARG A 254 26.23 -11.19 -6.23
N ILE A 255 25.77 -10.20 -5.48
CA ILE A 255 26.31 -9.85 -4.17
C ILE A 255 25.21 -10.05 -3.15
N THR A 256 25.50 -10.81 -2.10
CA THR A 256 24.57 -11.12 -1.02
C THR A 256 25.16 -10.62 0.29
N PHE A 257 24.32 -9.98 1.07
CA PHE A 257 24.59 -9.51 2.42
C PHE A 257 23.62 -10.21 3.36
N THR A 258 24.13 -10.70 4.48
CA THR A 258 23.32 -11.29 5.55
C THR A 258 23.54 -10.52 6.82
N GLY A 259 22.46 -10.18 7.50
CA GLY A 259 22.48 -9.59 8.82
C GLY A 259 21.59 -10.38 9.77
N THR A 260 21.82 -10.20 11.06
CA THR A 260 20.96 -10.75 12.11
C THR A 260 20.26 -9.61 12.84
N ILE A 261 18.99 -9.83 13.17
CA ILE A 261 18.20 -8.89 13.98
C ILE A 261 17.43 -9.67 15.04
N LYS A 262 17.38 -9.11 16.26
CA LYS A 262 16.56 -9.67 17.34
C LYS A 262 15.08 -9.46 17.02
N LEU A 263 14.31 -10.54 17.04
CA LEU A 263 12.88 -10.57 16.91
C LEU A 263 12.25 -11.03 18.23
N TYR A 264 11.23 -10.31 18.66
CA TYR A 264 10.43 -10.61 19.83
C TYR A 264 9.00 -10.87 19.38
N ARG A 265 8.44 -12.01 19.77
CA ARG A 265 7.07 -12.39 19.44
C ARG A 265 6.29 -12.72 20.70
N GLN A 266 5.13 -12.11 20.86
CA GLN A 266 4.20 -12.38 21.96
C GLN A 266 2.87 -12.83 21.35
N THR A 267 2.45 -14.06 21.67
CA THR A 267 1.11 -14.50 21.29
C THR A 267 0.08 -13.92 22.26
N ILE A 268 -1.07 -13.54 21.71
CA ILE A 268 -2.18 -12.90 22.38
C ILE A 268 -3.42 -13.67 21.96
N VAL A 269 -4.21 -14.08 22.93
CA VAL A 269 -5.54 -14.65 22.71
C VAL A 269 -6.54 -13.65 23.27
N VAL A 270 -7.55 -13.34 22.46
CA VAL A 270 -8.64 -12.44 22.82
C VAL A 270 -9.88 -13.30 23.02
N LYS A 271 -10.54 -13.17 24.17
CA LYS A 271 -11.81 -13.84 24.42
C LYS A 271 -12.89 -13.21 23.53
N ASP A 272 -13.78 -14.05 23.00
CA ASP A 272 -14.90 -13.68 22.12
C ASP A 272 -14.51 -13.28 20.68
N SER A 273 -13.41 -13.83 20.15
CA SER A 273 -12.90 -13.48 18.81
C SER A 273 -13.76 -13.91 17.62
N HIS A 274 -14.69 -14.85 17.81
CA HIS A 274 -15.61 -15.29 16.75
C HIS A 274 -17.00 -15.42 17.34
N VAL A 275 -17.89 -14.51 16.98
CA VAL A 275 -19.33 -14.75 17.01
C VAL A 275 -19.72 -14.84 15.55
N ASP A 276 -20.13 -16.03 15.09
CA ASP A 276 -20.62 -16.18 13.72
C ASP A 276 -21.85 -15.29 13.48
N GLU A 277 -22.27 -15.15 12.22
CA GLU A 277 -23.44 -14.36 11.82
C GLU A 277 -24.75 -14.78 12.54
N ASN A 278 -24.74 -15.91 13.26
CA ASN A 278 -25.85 -16.50 14.00
C ASN A 278 -25.69 -16.46 15.52
N GLY A 279 -24.65 -15.82 16.07
CA GLY A 279 -24.44 -15.73 17.52
C GLY A 279 -23.68 -16.91 18.15
N ASN A 280 -23.10 -17.82 17.37
CA ASN A 280 -22.33 -18.95 17.90
C ASN A 280 -20.85 -18.60 17.99
N THR A 281 -20.25 -18.93 19.14
CA THR A 281 -18.81 -18.93 19.33
C THR A 281 -18.21 -20.19 18.72
N ASP A 282 -17.65 -20.09 17.51
CA ASP A 282 -16.81 -21.17 16.99
C ASP A 282 -15.52 -21.18 17.81
N GLY A 283 -15.21 -22.28 18.48
CA GLY A 283 -14.15 -22.40 19.48
C GLY A 283 -12.72 -22.31 18.94
N THR A 284 -12.52 -21.68 17.79
CA THR A 284 -11.22 -21.38 17.22
C THR A 284 -10.68 -20.09 17.84
N GLU A 285 -9.80 -20.24 18.82
CA GLU A 285 -9.03 -19.14 19.37
C GLU A 285 -8.10 -18.58 18.28
N ASP A 286 -8.40 -17.39 17.76
CA ASP A 286 -7.49 -16.71 16.84
C ASP A 286 -6.24 -16.29 17.62
N VAL A 287 -5.14 -17.01 17.38
CA VAL A 287 -3.85 -16.69 17.98
C VAL A 287 -3.27 -15.49 17.24
N ILE A 288 -3.39 -14.32 17.86
CA ILE A 288 -2.83 -13.08 17.33
C ILE A 288 -1.39 -12.93 17.82
N VAL A 289 -0.47 -12.52 16.96
CA VAL A 289 0.95 -12.41 17.32
C VAL A 289 1.45 -10.99 17.17
N TYR A 290 1.85 -10.41 18.28
CA TYR A 290 2.55 -9.13 18.29
C TYR A 290 4.05 -9.35 18.02
N ASN A 291 4.56 -8.68 16.99
CA ASN A 291 5.95 -8.77 16.59
C ASN A 291 6.67 -7.44 16.87
N ALA A 292 7.88 -7.53 17.41
CA ALA A 292 8.76 -6.38 17.61
C ALA A 292 10.20 -6.72 17.25
N VAL A 293 10.91 -5.78 16.63
CA VAL A 293 12.27 -5.98 16.12
C VAL A 293 13.29 -5.01 16.72
N GLY A 294 14.53 -5.48 16.79
CA GLY A 294 15.70 -4.72 17.20
C GLY A 294 15.75 -4.39 18.69
N GLU A 295 16.87 -3.79 19.13
CA GLU A 295 17.08 -3.45 20.55
C GLU A 295 16.03 -2.48 21.12
N LYS A 296 15.49 -1.62 20.24
CA LYS A 296 14.43 -0.65 20.57
C LYS A 296 13.04 -1.28 20.66
N MET A 297 12.87 -2.56 20.29
CA MET A 297 11.59 -3.27 20.28
C MET A 297 10.53 -2.52 19.48
N ARG A 298 10.88 -2.14 18.25
CA ARG A 298 9.92 -1.45 17.39
C ARG A 298 8.85 -2.43 16.92
N PRO A 299 7.55 -2.12 17.08
CA PRO A 299 6.49 -2.97 16.56
C PRO A 299 6.56 -3.06 15.04
N VAL A 300 6.41 -4.27 14.50
CA VAL A 300 6.28 -4.56 13.07
C VAL A 300 5.12 -5.52 12.84
N ASN A 301 4.52 -5.48 11.65
CA ASN A 301 3.34 -6.24 11.28
C ASN A 301 2.31 -6.24 12.42
N ARG A 302 1.80 -5.04 12.72
CA ARG A 302 0.80 -4.87 13.79
C ARG A 302 -0.46 -5.61 13.36
N PRO A 303 -0.85 -6.69 14.05
CA PRO A 303 -2.05 -7.40 13.66
C PRO A 303 -3.28 -6.52 13.92
N PRO A 304 -4.35 -6.66 13.12
CA PRO A 304 -5.59 -5.89 13.29
C PRO A 304 -6.42 -6.41 14.48
N ILE A 305 -5.84 -6.37 15.69
CA ILE A 305 -6.45 -6.93 16.92
C ILE A 305 -7.80 -6.26 17.22
N LEU A 306 -7.93 -4.97 16.89
CA LEU A 306 -9.13 -4.22 17.20
C LEU A 306 -10.33 -4.61 16.36
N ASP A 307 -10.12 -5.16 15.17
CA ASP A 307 -11.20 -5.64 14.30
C ASP A 307 -11.99 -6.75 15.01
N THR A 308 -11.26 -7.69 15.61
CA THR A 308 -11.81 -8.80 16.39
C THR A 308 -12.45 -8.31 17.68
N ILE A 309 -11.77 -7.45 18.44
CA ILE A 309 -12.26 -6.96 19.74
C ILE A 309 -13.54 -6.15 19.60
N PHE A 310 -13.65 -5.33 18.54
CA PHE A 310 -14.77 -4.41 18.35
C PHE A 310 -15.77 -4.89 17.28
N ALA A 311 -15.69 -6.15 16.84
CA ALA A 311 -16.58 -6.70 15.81
C ALA A 311 -18.05 -6.58 16.24
N ASN A 312 -18.36 -6.93 17.49
CA ASN A 312 -19.71 -6.88 18.04
C ASN A 312 -20.22 -5.44 18.14
N GLU A 313 -19.41 -4.53 18.68
CA GLU A 313 -19.76 -3.11 18.79
C GLU A 313 -19.96 -2.49 17.40
N ALA A 314 -19.09 -2.80 16.44
CA ALA A 314 -19.21 -2.33 15.06
C ALA A 314 -20.49 -2.86 14.39
N ALA A 315 -20.86 -4.12 14.62
CA ALA A 315 -22.10 -4.70 14.11
C ALA A 315 -23.34 -3.99 14.67
N ILE A 316 -23.35 -3.65 15.96
CA ILE A 316 -24.46 -2.93 16.59
C ILE A 316 -24.57 -1.49 16.06
N ILE A 317 -23.44 -0.81 15.86
CA ILE A 317 -23.40 0.53 15.25
C ILE A 317 -23.94 0.46 13.81
N ASN A 318 -23.44 -0.48 13.00
CA ASN A 318 -23.89 -0.69 11.61
C ASN A 318 -25.39 -0.94 11.53
N PHE A 319 -25.90 -1.83 12.39
CA PHE A 319 -27.32 -2.17 12.46
C PHE A 319 -28.17 -0.95 12.84
N SER A 320 -27.70 -0.13 13.79
CA SER A 320 -28.40 1.07 14.26
C SER A 320 -28.43 2.21 13.24
N VAL A 321 -27.43 2.29 12.35
CA VAL A 321 -27.40 3.24 11.24
C VAL A 321 -28.36 2.83 10.13
N ARG A 322 -28.49 1.52 9.88
CA ARG A 322 -29.30 0.97 8.79
C ARG A 322 -30.77 0.73 9.15
N SER A 323 -31.13 0.65 10.43
CA SER A 323 -32.52 0.48 10.85
C SER A 323 -33.30 1.79 10.63
N ASP A 324 -34.12 1.82 9.57
CA ASP A 324 -34.93 2.97 9.16
C ASP A 324 -36.14 3.24 10.09
N HIS A 325 -36.21 2.53 11.22
CA HIS A 325 -37.32 2.64 12.15
C HIS A 325 -37.16 3.90 13.01
N ARG A 326 -37.87 4.96 12.61
CA ARG A 326 -38.05 6.22 13.38
C ARG A 326 -38.51 6.03 14.84
N HIS A 327 -38.85 4.81 15.27
CA HIS A 327 -39.43 4.48 16.57
C HIS A 327 -38.52 3.65 17.48
N ASP A 328 -37.31 3.28 17.04
CA ASP A 328 -36.40 2.47 17.87
C ASP A 328 -35.41 3.35 18.67
N GLN A 329 -35.97 4.16 19.56
CA GLN A 329 -35.20 5.07 20.41
C GLN A 329 -34.33 4.29 21.41
N GLU A 330 -34.81 3.14 21.89
CA GLU A 330 -34.08 2.26 22.80
C GLU A 330 -32.84 1.65 22.13
N GLN A 331 -32.95 1.16 20.89
CA GLN A 331 -31.81 0.67 20.13
C GLN A 331 -30.74 1.76 19.90
N LYS A 332 -31.16 3.00 19.62
CA LYS A 332 -30.24 4.13 19.42
C LYS A 332 -29.56 4.57 20.70
N ILE A 333 -30.25 4.48 21.84
CA ILE A 333 -29.67 4.71 23.17
C ILE A 333 -28.64 3.61 23.47
N ALA A 334 -28.97 2.34 23.24
CA ALA A 334 -28.03 1.22 23.42
C ALA A 334 -26.77 1.36 22.55
N CYS A 335 -26.90 1.82 21.31
CA CYS A 335 -25.76 2.15 20.45
C CYS A 335 -24.88 3.27 21.05
N CYS A 336 -25.49 4.31 21.62
CA CYS A 336 -24.75 5.37 22.31
C CYS A 336 -24.01 4.85 23.55
N ASP A 337 -24.63 3.97 24.33
CA ASP A 337 -24.00 3.35 25.50
C ASP A 337 -22.77 2.52 25.11
N ILE A 338 -22.86 1.79 23.99
CA ILE A 338 -21.74 1.03 23.44
C ILE A 338 -20.60 1.95 23.02
N ILE A 339 -20.88 3.03 22.28
CA ILE A 339 -19.86 4.00 21.87
C ILE A 339 -19.21 4.65 23.10
N ALA A 340 -19.99 4.99 24.12
CA ALA A 340 -19.51 5.58 25.37
C ALA A 340 -18.69 4.61 26.22
N SER A 341 -18.99 3.30 26.14
CA SER A 341 -18.28 2.27 26.90
C SER A 341 -16.82 2.08 26.45
N LYS A 342 -16.48 2.44 25.20
CA LYS A 342 -15.14 2.26 24.65
C LYS A 342 -14.47 3.60 24.38
N ALA A 343 -13.31 3.81 25.00
CA ALA A 343 -12.56 5.06 24.91
C ALA A 343 -12.15 5.38 23.46
N ILE A 344 -11.79 4.38 22.65
CA ILE A 344 -11.41 4.60 21.25
C ILE A 344 -12.59 5.07 20.40
N LEU A 345 -13.77 4.44 20.53
CA LEU A 345 -14.97 4.82 19.78
C LEU A 345 -15.42 6.24 20.14
N THR A 346 -15.42 6.56 21.44
CA THR A 346 -15.72 7.91 21.92
C THR A 346 -14.76 8.94 21.35
N LYS A 347 -13.45 8.67 21.35
CA LYS A 347 -12.45 9.59 20.79
C LYS A 347 -12.60 9.77 19.28
N THR A 348 -12.80 8.69 18.53
CA THR A 348 -13.01 8.74 17.09
C THR A 348 -14.26 9.55 16.74
N LEU A 349 -15.36 9.36 17.47
CA LEU A 349 -16.57 10.16 17.29
C LEU A 349 -16.35 11.66 17.59
N ARG A 350 -15.50 11.99 18.58
CA ARG A 350 -15.12 13.39 18.87
C ARG A 350 -14.36 14.05 17.73
N VAL A 351 -13.60 13.28 16.95
CA VAL A 351 -12.91 13.78 15.74
C VAL A 351 -13.88 13.86 14.56
N ALA A 352 -14.84 12.95 14.48
CA ALA A 352 -15.83 12.91 13.41
C ALA A 352 -16.71 14.17 13.35
N GLY A 353 -17.14 14.74 14.47
CA GLY A 353 -17.97 15.97 14.47
C GLY A 353 -17.31 17.19 13.79
N PRO A 354 -16.08 17.58 14.19
CA PRO A 354 -15.32 18.64 13.52
C PRO A 354 -15.00 18.33 12.06
N ALA A 355 -14.61 17.10 11.73
CA ALA A 355 -14.33 16.68 10.35
C ALA A 355 -15.60 16.78 9.49
N TYR A 356 -16.73 16.33 10.01
CA TYR A 356 -18.04 16.43 9.37
C TYR A 356 -18.37 17.89 9.01
N SER A 357 -18.22 18.80 9.97
CA SER A 357 -18.53 20.23 9.78
C SER A 357 -17.54 20.93 8.83
N LYS A 358 -16.25 20.64 8.96
CA LYS A 358 -15.18 21.21 8.13
C LYS A 358 -15.38 20.87 6.65
N GLU A 359 -15.56 19.58 6.35
CA GLU A 359 -15.66 19.11 4.97
C GLU A 359 -16.93 19.60 4.26
N ILE A 360 -18.05 19.77 4.99
CA ILE A 360 -19.27 20.38 4.44
C ILE A 360 -19.00 21.80 3.97
N VAL A 361 -18.31 22.61 4.79
CA VAL A 361 -17.98 24.00 4.46
C VAL A 361 -16.98 24.08 3.30
N GLU A 362 -15.97 23.22 3.28
CA GLU A 362 -14.97 23.18 2.20
C GLU A 362 -15.60 22.75 0.87
N THR A 363 -16.48 21.75 0.90
CA THR A 363 -17.18 21.29 -0.29
C THR A 363 -18.18 22.33 -0.81
N ALA A 364 -18.95 22.97 0.07
CA ALA A 364 -19.87 24.04 -0.30
C ALA A 364 -19.14 25.19 -1.02
N LYS A 365 -17.96 25.58 -0.51
CA LYS A 365 -17.09 26.58 -1.17
C LYS A 365 -16.58 26.10 -2.52
N LYS A 366 -16.09 24.86 -2.61
CA LYS A 366 -15.55 24.28 -3.85
C LYS A 366 -16.57 24.27 -4.97
N TYR A 367 -17.83 23.96 -4.66
CA TYR A 367 -18.91 23.88 -5.63
C TYR A 367 -19.77 25.16 -5.72
N SER A 368 -19.41 26.23 -5.01
CA SER A 368 -20.14 27.52 -5.00
C SER A 368 -21.63 27.37 -4.64
N MET A 369 -21.93 26.53 -3.66
CA MET A 369 -23.28 26.25 -3.14
C MET A 369 -23.39 26.65 -1.67
N SER A 370 -24.61 26.78 -1.14
CA SER A 370 -24.81 26.99 0.30
C SER A 370 -24.64 25.69 1.08
N VAL A 371 -24.35 25.80 2.37
CA VAL A 371 -24.27 24.63 3.26
C VAL A 371 -25.66 24.02 3.43
N GLU A 372 -26.69 24.86 3.46
CA GLU A 372 -28.09 24.48 3.56
C GLU A 372 -28.53 23.61 2.38
N ASP A 373 -28.18 23.99 1.14
CA ASP A 373 -28.50 23.22 -0.07
C ASP A 373 -27.83 21.84 -0.05
N LEU A 374 -26.60 21.75 0.47
CA LEU A 374 -25.84 20.51 0.58
C LEU A 374 -26.36 19.60 1.71
N MET A 375 -27.13 20.14 2.66
CA MET A 375 -27.71 19.40 3.78
C MET A 375 -29.17 19.00 3.55
N ASP A 376 -29.80 19.50 2.49
CA ASP A 376 -31.19 19.20 2.12
C ASP A 376 -31.29 17.92 1.29
N ASP A 377 -31.78 16.84 1.92
CA ASP A 377 -31.95 15.52 1.31
C ASP A 377 -32.90 15.50 0.09
N GLU A 378 -33.82 16.48 -0.02
CA GLU A 378 -34.76 16.58 -1.15
C GLU A 378 -34.10 17.30 -2.33
N LEU A 379 -33.37 18.39 -2.08
CA LEU A 379 -32.62 19.12 -3.10
C LEU A 379 -31.48 18.27 -3.69
N VAL A 380 -30.74 17.56 -2.84
CA VAL A 380 -29.65 16.65 -3.26
C VAL A 380 -30.19 15.51 -4.16
N ARG A 381 -31.43 15.05 -3.95
CA ARG A 381 -32.06 14.05 -4.82
C ARG A 381 -32.45 14.59 -6.18
N GLY A 382 -32.82 15.88 -6.25
CA GLY A 382 -33.25 16.56 -7.47
C GLY A 382 -32.10 17.06 -8.36
N ASP A 383 -30.94 17.39 -7.78
CA ASP A 383 -29.82 18.01 -8.49
C ASP A 383 -28.59 17.08 -8.59
N PRO A 384 -28.18 16.69 -9.82
CA PRO A 384 -26.97 15.88 -10.03
C PRO A 384 -25.67 16.50 -9.50
N GLN A 385 -25.51 17.82 -9.53
CA GLN A 385 -24.31 18.51 -9.02
C GLN A 385 -24.26 18.49 -7.49
N LEU A 386 -25.38 18.74 -6.81
CA LEU A 386 -25.46 18.62 -5.35
C LEU A 386 -25.17 17.19 -4.89
N ARG A 387 -25.63 16.19 -5.66
CA ARG A 387 -25.33 14.77 -5.37
C ARG A 387 -23.84 14.44 -5.48
N ILE A 388 -23.16 14.95 -6.51
CA ILE A 388 -21.71 14.76 -6.68
C ILE A 388 -20.95 15.43 -5.53
N ALA A 389 -21.31 16.68 -5.22
CA ALA A 389 -20.70 17.42 -4.12
C ALA A 389 -20.92 16.69 -2.77
N ARG A 390 -22.14 16.20 -2.51
CA ARG A 390 -22.46 15.47 -1.27
C ARG A 390 -21.64 14.18 -1.14
N GLU A 391 -21.49 13.44 -2.22
CA GLU A 391 -20.70 12.20 -2.21
C GLU A 391 -19.21 12.46 -2.01
N GLU A 392 -18.66 13.53 -2.63
CA GLU A 392 -17.26 13.91 -2.40
C GLU A 392 -17.03 14.37 -0.95
N CYS A 393 -17.91 15.22 -0.41
CA CYS A 393 -17.89 15.63 0.99
C CYS A 393 -17.89 14.41 1.92
N ARG A 394 -18.82 13.48 1.70
CA ARG A 394 -18.94 12.27 2.51
C ARG A 394 -17.68 11.42 2.45
N ARG A 395 -17.06 11.28 1.27
CA ARG A 395 -15.81 10.53 1.12
C ARG A 395 -14.69 11.14 1.96
N HIS A 396 -14.50 12.46 1.93
CA HIS A 396 -13.45 13.11 2.73
C HIS A 396 -13.71 13.03 4.23
N GLN A 397 -14.97 13.14 4.67
CA GLN A 397 -15.34 12.91 6.07
C GLN A 397 -14.96 11.50 6.53
N ILE A 398 -15.23 10.49 5.71
CA ILE A 398 -14.85 9.10 6.00
C ILE A 398 -13.34 8.97 6.06
N ASP A 399 -12.61 9.54 5.09
CA ASP A 399 -11.15 9.42 5.02
C ASP A 399 -10.47 10.08 6.24
N ASP A 400 -10.93 11.27 6.67
CA ASP A 400 -10.43 11.98 7.87
C ASP A 400 -10.68 11.16 9.15
N VAL A 401 -11.89 10.61 9.31
CA VAL A 401 -12.26 9.79 10.48
C VAL A 401 -11.51 8.46 10.47
N THR A 402 -11.32 7.86 9.29
CA THR A 402 -10.54 6.62 9.12
C THR A 402 -9.10 6.84 9.57
N GLN A 403 -8.48 7.94 9.14
CA GLN A 403 -7.11 8.26 9.54
C GLN A 403 -7.01 8.50 11.06
N ALA A 404 -7.95 9.25 11.64
CA ALA A 404 -7.99 9.50 13.08
C ALA A 404 -8.14 8.19 13.89
N LEU A 405 -9.00 7.28 13.43
CA LEU A 405 -9.16 5.96 14.06
C LEU A 405 -7.87 5.15 13.98
N LYS A 406 -7.20 5.12 12.82
CA LYS A 406 -5.92 4.43 12.64
C LYS A 406 -4.83 4.98 13.55
N ASP A 407 -4.75 6.30 13.69
CA ASP A 407 -3.77 6.97 14.55
C ASP A 407 -3.99 6.63 16.04
N GLU A 408 -5.23 6.71 16.53
CA GLU A 408 -5.59 6.35 17.91
C GLU A 408 -5.39 4.85 18.18
N ALA A 409 -5.73 4.00 17.20
CA ALA A 409 -5.48 2.57 17.21
C ALA A 409 -4.00 2.21 17.03
N SER A 410 -3.12 3.18 16.77
CA SER A 410 -1.70 2.93 16.46
C SER A 410 -1.53 1.85 15.38
N ASN A 411 -2.39 1.86 14.35
CA ASN A 411 -2.43 0.88 13.25
C ASN A 411 -2.63 -0.60 13.67
N PHE A 412 -3.25 -0.88 14.83
CA PHE A 412 -3.74 -2.22 15.20
C PHE A 412 -5.16 -2.49 14.70
N VAL A 413 -5.56 -1.83 13.62
CA VAL A 413 -6.87 -1.93 12.99
C VAL A 413 -6.67 -2.07 11.48
N SER A 414 -7.44 -2.91 10.81
CA SER A 414 -7.35 -3.03 9.35
C SER A 414 -7.93 -1.80 8.66
N ASP A 415 -7.47 -1.52 7.44
CA ASP A 415 -7.99 -0.42 6.64
C ASP A 415 -9.48 -0.60 6.31
N ASP A 416 -9.92 -1.83 6.06
CA ASP A 416 -11.30 -2.13 5.70
C ASP A 416 -12.25 -1.96 6.89
N PHE A 417 -11.86 -2.49 8.06
CA PHE A 417 -12.62 -2.31 9.29
C PHE A 417 -12.66 -0.84 9.70
N ALA A 418 -11.50 -0.15 9.69
CA ALA A 418 -11.42 1.26 10.06
C ALA A 418 -12.31 2.12 9.16
N ARG A 419 -12.32 1.86 7.84
CA ARG A 419 -13.15 2.60 6.88
C ARG A 419 -14.63 2.31 7.05
N THR A 420 -14.99 1.05 7.30
CA THR A 420 -16.37 0.63 7.55
C THR A 420 -16.92 1.28 8.81
N LEU A 421 -16.18 1.20 9.92
CA LEU A 421 -16.56 1.80 11.18
C LEU A 421 -16.62 3.33 11.09
N ALA A 422 -15.65 3.97 10.41
CA ALA A 422 -15.65 5.41 10.19
C ALA A 422 -16.89 5.87 9.41
N ARG A 423 -17.26 5.14 8.34
CA ARG A 423 -18.50 5.39 7.59
C ARG A 423 -19.73 5.30 8.48
N ASP A 424 -19.83 4.23 9.26
CA ASP A 424 -21.02 4.02 10.09
C ASP A 424 -21.11 5.10 11.20
N LEU A 425 -19.98 5.53 11.79
CA LEU A 425 -19.94 6.66 12.72
C LEU A 425 -20.34 7.99 12.07
N VAL A 426 -19.87 8.27 10.86
CA VAL A 426 -20.25 9.48 10.09
C VAL A 426 -21.74 9.47 9.77
N ASP A 427 -22.28 8.34 9.35
CA ASP A 427 -23.70 8.18 9.04
C ASP A 427 -24.59 8.21 10.31
N PHE A 428 -24.02 7.93 11.48
CA PHE A 428 -24.71 8.04 12.77
C PHE A 428 -24.83 9.48 13.28
N LEU A 429 -23.95 10.41 12.88
CA LEU A 429 -23.98 11.80 13.33
C LEU A 429 -25.32 12.51 13.06
N PRO A 430 -25.91 12.45 11.85
CA PRO A 430 -27.23 13.03 11.60
C PRO A 430 -28.37 12.38 12.41
N ILE A 431 -28.20 11.12 12.83
CA ILE A 431 -29.18 10.41 13.67
C ILE A 431 -29.15 10.99 15.09
N LEU A 432 -27.95 11.27 15.63
CA LEU A 432 -27.79 11.92 16.94
C LEU A 432 -28.46 13.30 16.99
N ASP A 433 -28.34 14.10 15.93
CA ASP A 433 -29.00 15.41 15.83
C ASP A 433 -30.54 15.30 15.91
N ARG A 434 -31.11 14.22 15.36
CA ARG A 434 -32.56 13.96 15.39
C ARG A 434 -33.04 13.48 16.77
N ILE A 435 -32.21 12.75 17.52
CA ILE A 435 -32.53 12.26 18.87
C ILE A 435 -32.58 13.43 19.87
N ASN A 436 -31.76 14.47 19.71
CA ASN A 436 -31.78 15.65 20.57
C ASN A 436 -31.75 17.00 19.80
N PRO A 437 -32.91 17.48 19.31
CA PRO A 437 -33.03 18.70 18.52
C PRO A 437 -32.78 20.00 19.29
N LYS A 438 -32.61 19.95 20.63
CA LYS A 438 -32.25 21.13 21.45
C LYS A 438 -30.74 21.41 21.44
N SER A 439 -29.92 20.52 20.88
CA SER A 439 -28.47 20.67 20.79
C SER A 439 -27.98 21.51 19.60
N LYS A 440 -28.89 22.23 18.91
CA LYS A 440 -28.79 23.10 17.70
C LYS A 440 -27.58 24.04 17.53
N THR A 441 -26.58 23.97 18.39
CA THR A 441 -25.22 24.45 18.11
C THR A 441 -24.57 23.51 17.11
N ILE A 442 -24.32 24.02 15.90
CA ILE A 442 -23.31 23.54 14.95
C ILE A 442 -22.14 22.96 15.75
N TRP A 443 -21.77 21.71 15.47
CA TRP A 443 -20.84 20.83 16.19
C TRP A 443 -19.44 21.42 16.46
N GLY A 444 -19.40 22.51 17.21
CA GLY A 444 -18.22 23.10 17.83
C GLY A 444 -17.99 22.47 19.20
N TYR A 445 -16.76 22.61 19.68
CA TYR A 445 -16.18 22.10 20.93
C TYR A 445 -17.12 22.03 22.16
N GLY A 446 -18.17 22.86 22.23
CA GLY A 446 -19.14 22.89 23.31
C GLY A 446 -20.18 21.74 23.31
N SER A 447 -20.59 21.17 22.18
CA SER A 447 -21.69 20.19 22.16
C SER A 447 -21.31 18.84 22.79
N ILE A 448 -20.04 18.45 22.70
CA ILE A 448 -19.49 17.17 23.23
C ILE A 448 -19.39 17.18 24.76
N VAL A 449 -19.07 18.33 25.37
CA VAL A 449 -19.10 18.50 26.83
C VAL A 449 -20.53 18.40 27.33
N THR A 450 -21.49 18.97 26.60
CA THR A 450 -22.92 18.83 26.90
C THR A 450 -23.38 17.38 26.83
N TRP A 451 -22.95 16.61 25.81
CA TRP A 451 -23.26 15.18 25.75
C TRP A 451 -22.60 14.40 26.88
N SER A 452 -21.31 14.61 27.15
CA SER A 452 -20.60 13.94 28.26
C SER A 452 -21.24 14.24 29.63
N ILE A 453 -21.74 15.46 29.84
CA ILE A 453 -22.45 15.87 31.08
C ILE A 453 -23.87 15.30 31.12
N VAL A 454 -24.59 15.25 29.99
CA VAL A 454 -25.91 14.62 29.90
C VAL A 454 -25.82 13.10 30.13
N PHE A 455 -24.74 12.45 29.68
CA PHE A 455 -24.49 11.02 29.94
C PHE A 455 -24.20 10.74 31.42
N VAL A 456 -23.44 11.62 32.11
CA VAL A 456 -23.26 11.51 33.57
C VAL A 456 -24.59 11.76 34.31
N ALA A 457 -25.44 12.66 33.81
CA ALA A 457 -26.75 12.94 34.40
C ALA A 457 -27.76 11.79 34.20
N LEU A 458 -27.73 11.10 33.05
CA LEU A 458 -28.56 9.91 32.76
C LEU A 458 -28.09 8.62 33.46
N ILE A 459 -26.88 8.62 34.03
CA ILE A 459 -26.39 7.53 34.90
C ILE A 459 -26.84 7.73 36.36
N ILE A 460 -27.18 8.97 36.73
CA ILE A 460 -27.52 9.36 38.12
C ILE A 460 -29.05 9.49 38.34
N PHE A 461 -29.84 9.49 37.26
CA PHE A 461 -31.31 9.45 37.26
C PHE A 461 -31.79 8.28 36.44
#